data_AF-A0A4Y2WWB0-F1
#
_entry.id   AF-A0A4Y2WWB0-F1
#
_cell.length_a   1.000
_cell.length_b   1.000
_cell.length_c   1.000
_cell.angle_alpha   90.00
_cell.angle_beta   90.00
_cell.angle_gamma   90.00
#
_symmetry.space_group_name_H-M   'P 1'
#
loop_
_entity.id
_entity.type
_entity.pdbx_description
1 polymer ?
#
loop_
_entity_poly.entity_id
_entity_poly.type
_entity_poly.pdbx_seq_one_letter_code
_entity_poly.pdbx_strand_id
1 'polypeptide(L)'
;MWKRGLLDFNIEPCILFSSLTPNTSLDRVSFNGQLLSSAPKHTQHPEMMRQLSLELINNIPSQALVLYTDGSKSDSGRTGSGVYAKAEDGLVFRCRFRNPDNCSVFRSELLAIREALNFALHFENSDIYVLRDSKSSIQYLKNWLEIREKTGQEVVSKIATLSQKSRVCFQWIPSHVGVFGNEETDVLAKEGSALPSASSSELFTSEIYSIHKPIANCAWRNPPTHDWYAGNRPGLSLQSVGTRSAQIALARLRSGHIKSLKFIDKEKTFSSCPCSCPTSSASPVMTALARLRGSCGVGRAKDLWSC
;
A
#
# COMPACT_ATOMS: atom_id res chain seq x y z
N MET A 1 5.27 26.24 4.33
CA MET A 1 4.61 25.54 5.46
C MET A 1 4.41 24.04 5.12
N TRP A 2 5.51 23.27 4.98
CA TRP A 2 5.50 21.82 4.63
C TRP A 2 5.87 20.95 5.84
N LYS A 3 5.36 21.29 7.03
CA LYS A 3 5.55 20.47 8.24
C LYS A 3 4.17 20.13 8.78
N ARG A 4 3.94 18.84 9.09
CA ARG A 4 2.74 18.22 9.70
C ARG A 4 1.70 17.61 8.74
N GLY A 5 2.10 16.63 7.92
CA GLY A 5 1.11 15.79 7.19
C GLY A 5 1.46 14.31 7.20
N LEU A 6 2.76 14.01 7.06
CA LEU A 6 3.26 12.62 7.04
C LEU A 6 3.34 11.95 8.43
N LEU A 7 3.13 12.71 9.52
CA LEU A 7 3.40 12.25 10.90
C LEU A 7 2.18 11.67 11.63
N ASP A 8 0.98 11.71 11.03
CA ASP A 8 -0.26 11.32 11.71
C ASP A 8 -0.70 9.87 11.41
N PHE A 9 0.02 9.15 10.54
CA PHE A 9 -0.27 7.76 10.22
C PHE A 9 0.74 6.81 10.85
N ASN A 10 0.24 5.76 11.49
CA ASN A 10 1.06 4.66 11.95
C ASN A 10 1.45 3.80 10.73
N ILE A 11 2.73 3.84 10.37
CA ILE A 11 3.29 2.99 9.31
C ILE A 11 3.50 1.61 9.89
N GLU A 12 2.99 0.60 9.22
CA GLU A 12 3.28 -0.77 9.60
C GLU A 12 4.79 -1.08 9.46
N PRO A 13 5.41 -1.69 10.48
CA PRO A 13 6.83 -2.01 10.42
C PRO A 13 7.12 -3.03 9.32
N CYS A 14 8.19 -2.78 8.58
CA CYS A 14 8.85 -3.80 7.77
C CYS A 14 9.78 -4.61 8.68
N ILE A 15 9.63 -5.93 8.68
CA ILE A 15 10.50 -6.84 9.43
C ILE A 15 11.73 -7.13 8.56
N LEU A 16 12.92 -6.82 9.07
CA LEU A 16 14.19 -6.93 8.32
C LEU A 16 14.59 -8.40 8.06
N PHE A 17 14.10 -9.31 8.90
CA PHE A 17 14.34 -10.75 8.80
C PHE A 17 13.01 -11.50 8.87
N SER A 18 12.70 -12.30 7.85
CA SER A 18 11.58 -13.24 7.91
C SER A 18 11.82 -14.24 9.04
N SER A 19 10.78 -14.60 9.79
CA SER A 19 10.87 -15.69 10.78
C SER A 19 11.21 -17.03 10.12
N LEU A 20 10.95 -17.13 8.82
CA LEU A 20 11.25 -18.27 7.98
C LEU A 20 12.60 -18.08 7.29
N THR A 21 13.45 -19.10 7.37
CA THR A 21 14.71 -19.11 6.62
C THR A 21 14.44 -19.38 5.13
N PRO A 22 15.34 -19.01 4.21
CA PRO A 22 15.22 -19.34 2.79
C PRO A 22 15.07 -20.85 2.52
N ASN A 23 15.47 -21.69 3.48
CA ASN A 23 15.36 -23.14 3.41
C ASN A 23 14.01 -23.67 3.93
N THR A 24 13.11 -22.80 4.38
CA THR A 24 11.76 -23.19 4.79
C THR A 24 11.02 -23.64 3.55
N SER A 25 10.74 -24.94 3.47
CA SER A 25 10.00 -25.49 2.35
C SER A 25 8.49 -25.36 2.57
N LEU A 26 7.80 -24.80 1.58
CA LEU A 26 6.33 -24.75 1.51
C LEU A 26 5.79 -25.83 0.55
N ASP A 27 6.37 -27.03 0.56
CA ASP A 27 6.06 -28.12 -0.38
C ASP A 27 4.60 -28.57 -0.36
N ARG A 28 3.92 -28.39 0.77
CA ARG A 28 2.48 -28.71 0.94
C ARG A 28 1.55 -27.53 0.65
N VAL A 29 2.09 -26.43 0.11
CA VAL A 29 1.32 -25.23 -0.24
C VAL A 29 1.15 -25.15 -1.76
N SER A 30 -0.09 -24.97 -2.21
CA SER A 30 -0.39 -24.76 -3.63
C SER A 30 -1.10 -23.43 -3.85
N PHE A 31 -0.79 -22.79 -4.98
CA PHE A 31 -1.34 -21.48 -5.36
C PHE A 31 -1.92 -21.53 -6.77
N ASN A 32 -3.22 -21.78 -6.87
CA ASN A 32 -3.95 -21.97 -8.10
C ASN A 32 -4.66 -20.68 -8.50
N GLY A 33 -4.22 -20.07 -9.62
CA GLY A 33 -4.73 -18.78 -10.11
C GLY A 33 -5.75 -18.87 -11.25
N GLN A 34 -6.14 -20.09 -11.65
CA GLN A 34 -7.04 -20.37 -12.77
C GLN A 34 -8.10 -21.39 -12.35
N LEU A 35 -9.24 -21.36 -13.04
CA LEU A 35 -10.25 -22.42 -12.99
C LEU A 35 -9.85 -23.56 -13.95
N LEU A 36 -10.55 -24.69 -13.88
CA LEU A 36 -10.30 -25.91 -14.65
C LEU A 36 -10.24 -25.72 -16.19
N SER A 37 -10.67 -24.56 -16.73
CA SER A 37 -10.49 -24.20 -18.14
C SER A 37 -9.61 -22.94 -18.31
N SER A 38 -8.74 -22.97 -19.31
CA SER A 38 -7.75 -21.92 -19.63
C SER A 38 -8.34 -20.66 -20.29
N ALA A 39 -9.66 -20.52 -20.37
CA ALA A 39 -10.30 -19.43 -21.11
C ALA A 39 -10.35 -18.12 -20.29
N PRO A 40 -10.26 -16.94 -20.94
CA PRO A 40 -10.27 -15.66 -20.26
C PRO A 40 -11.62 -15.29 -19.63
N LYS A 41 -11.58 -14.59 -18.47
CA LYS A 41 -12.75 -14.13 -17.69
C LYS A 41 -13.75 -13.27 -18.49
N HIS A 42 -13.31 -12.56 -19.53
CA HIS A 42 -14.15 -11.65 -20.32
C HIS A 42 -14.94 -12.37 -21.43
N THR A 43 -14.72 -13.66 -21.62
CA THR A 43 -15.31 -14.46 -22.70
C THR A 43 -16.28 -15.53 -22.17
N GLN A 44 -16.43 -15.66 -20.85
CA GLN A 44 -17.21 -16.72 -20.21
C GLN A 44 -18.47 -16.17 -19.54
N HIS A 45 -19.61 -16.79 -19.81
CA HIS A 45 -20.91 -16.43 -19.22
C HIS A 45 -20.85 -16.58 -17.68
N PRO A 46 -21.44 -15.68 -16.87
CA PRO A 46 -21.40 -15.77 -15.41
C PRO A 46 -21.88 -17.12 -14.86
N GLU A 47 -22.86 -17.74 -15.50
CA GLU A 47 -23.37 -19.07 -15.15
C GLU A 47 -22.34 -20.18 -15.37
N MET A 48 -21.56 -20.10 -16.45
CA MET A 48 -20.46 -21.05 -16.72
C MET A 48 -19.37 -20.90 -15.65
N MET A 49 -19.02 -19.66 -15.30
CA MET A 49 -18.04 -19.37 -14.25
C MET A 49 -18.51 -19.88 -12.88
N ARG A 50 -19.81 -19.71 -12.58
CA ARG A 50 -20.44 -20.29 -11.39
C ARG A 50 -20.31 -21.80 -11.41
N GLN A 51 -20.69 -22.45 -12.51
CA GLN A 51 -20.67 -23.91 -12.62
C GLN A 51 -19.26 -24.49 -12.43
N LEU A 52 -18.24 -23.92 -13.08
CA LEU A 52 -16.85 -24.33 -12.92
C LEU A 52 -16.35 -24.14 -11.48
N SER A 53 -16.81 -23.09 -10.80
CA SER A 53 -16.45 -22.84 -9.39
C SER A 53 -17.10 -23.87 -8.48
N LEU A 54 -18.37 -24.19 -8.70
CA LEU A 54 -19.10 -25.20 -7.94
C LEU A 54 -18.53 -26.60 -8.16
N GLU A 55 -18.16 -26.94 -9.39
CA GLU A 55 -17.48 -28.20 -9.72
C GLU A 55 -16.14 -28.29 -8.98
N LEU A 56 -15.34 -27.23 -9.01
CA LEU A 56 -14.09 -27.17 -8.25
C LEU A 56 -14.33 -27.37 -6.75
N ILE A 57 -15.32 -26.67 -6.18
CA ILE A 57 -15.65 -26.76 -4.75
C ILE A 57 -16.13 -28.16 -4.39
N ASN A 58 -16.93 -28.80 -5.24
CA ASN A 58 -17.42 -30.16 -5.04
C ASN A 58 -16.31 -31.21 -5.12
N ASN A 59 -15.21 -30.91 -5.82
CA ASN A 59 -14.02 -31.76 -5.90
C ASN A 59 -13.07 -31.58 -4.70
N ILE A 60 -13.33 -30.63 -3.79
CA ILE A 60 -12.58 -30.50 -2.53
C ILE A 60 -12.98 -31.67 -1.62
N PRO A 61 -12.02 -32.36 -0.97
CA PRO A 61 -12.32 -33.45 -0.05
C PRO A 61 -13.29 -33.02 1.05
N SER A 62 -14.28 -33.86 1.39
CA SER A 62 -15.33 -33.51 2.36
C SER A 62 -14.79 -33.23 3.77
N GLN A 63 -13.65 -33.84 4.12
CA GLN A 63 -12.93 -33.65 5.39
C GLN A 63 -12.05 -32.39 5.44
N ALA A 64 -11.95 -31.67 4.33
CA ALA A 64 -11.14 -30.46 4.25
C ALA A 64 -11.86 -29.26 4.86
N LEU A 65 -11.10 -28.36 5.47
CA LEU A 65 -11.58 -27.08 5.92
C LEU A 65 -11.64 -26.10 4.74
N VAL A 66 -12.84 -25.65 4.38
CA VAL A 66 -13.04 -24.68 3.30
C VAL A 66 -13.24 -23.28 3.89
N LEU A 67 -12.33 -22.38 3.52
CA LEU A 67 -12.28 -20.99 3.96
C LEU A 67 -12.54 -20.08 2.76
N TYR A 68 -13.35 -19.06 2.96
CA TYR A 68 -13.56 -17.96 2.05
C TYR A 68 -13.09 -16.68 2.75
N THR A 69 -12.48 -15.78 1.99
CA THR A 69 -11.96 -14.52 2.53
C THR A 69 -12.19 -13.38 1.56
N ASP A 70 -12.59 -12.23 2.07
CA ASP A 70 -12.76 -11.03 1.26
C ASP A 70 -12.42 -9.74 2.04
N GLY A 71 -12.12 -8.69 1.30
CA GLY A 71 -11.83 -7.35 1.79
C GLY A 71 -12.71 -6.31 1.09
N SER A 72 -13.29 -5.39 1.86
CA SER A 72 -14.16 -4.34 1.33
C SER A 72 -13.64 -2.95 1.67
N LYS A 73 -13.90 -1.99 0.78
CA LYS A 73 -13.64 -0.57 1.00
C LYS A 73 -14.85 0.22 0.52
N SER A 74 -15.44 1.00 1.44
CA SER A 74 -16.52 1.93 1.14
C SER A 74 -15.99 3.20 0.47
N ASP A 75 -16.89 3.95 -0.17
CA ASP A 75 -16.58 5.26 -0.79
C ASP A 75 -16.06 6.28 0.24
N SER A 76 -16.50 6.16 1.50
CA SER A 76 -16.02 6.99 2.62
C SER A 76 -14.58 6.68 3.06
N GLY A 77 -13.94 5.67 2.47
CA GLY A 77 -12.61 5.21 2.85
C GLY A 77 -12.56 4.22 4.01
N ARG A 78 -13.70 3.93 4.66
CA ARG A 78 -13.82 2.86 5.68
C ARG A 78 -13.64 1.50 5.03
N THR A 79 -12.88 0.62 5.67
CA THR A 79 -12.48 -0.68 5.11
C THR A 79 -12.76 -1.81 6.08
N GLY A 80 -13.02 -3.02 5.58
CA GLY A 80 -13.33 -4.17 6.42
C GLY A 80 -12.91 -5.48 5.78
N SER A 81 -12.90 -6.53 6.59
CA SER A 81 -12.54 -7.89 6.18
C SER A 81 -13.62 -8.86 6.62
N GLY A 82 -13.87 -9.86 5.79
CA GLY A 82 -14.84 -10.92 6.02
C GLY A 82 -14.19 -12.29 5.85
N VAL A 83 -14.55 -13.23 6.74
CA VAL A 83 -14.14 -14.63 6.69
C VAL A 83 -15.36 -15.51 6.90
N TYR A 84 -15.54 -16.48 6.01
CA TYR A 84 -16.54 -17.53 6.14
C TYR A 84 -15.82 -18.88 6.05
N ALA A 85 -16.06 -19.77 7.00
CA ALA A 85 -15.53 -21.13 6.96
C ALA A 85 -16.64 -22.15 7.15
N LYS A 86 -16.46 -23.31 6.52
CA LYS A 86 -17.27 -24.49 6.74
C LYS A 86 -16.35 -25.70 6.96
N ALA A 87 -16.53 -26.38 8.08
CA ALA A 87 -15.86 -27.64 8.40
C ALA A 87 -16.80 -28.85 8.16
N GLU A 88 -16.22 -30.05 8.21
CA GLU A 88 -16.90 -31.33 7.92
C GLU A 88 -18.05 -31.63 8.90
N ASP A 89 -17.85 -31.34 10.18
CA ASP A 89 -18.81 -31.54 11.28
C ASP A 89 -20.01 -30.60 11.24
N GLY A 90 -20.13 -29.78 10.18
CA GLY A 90 -21.15 -28.76 10.04
C GLY A 90 -20.84 -27.47 10.79
N LEU A 91 -19.66 -27.36 11.42
CA LEU A 91 -19.24 -26.12 12.06
C LEU A 91 -19.08 -25.02 11.02
N VAL A 92 -19.76 -23.91 11.26
CA VAL A 92 -19.69 -22.70 10.44
C VAL A 92 -19.04 -21.60 11.25
N PHE A 93 -17.99 -21.00 10.69
CA PHE A 93 -17.33 -19.84 11.26
C PHE A 93 -17.60 -18.61 10.40
N ARG A 94 -18.06 -17.54 11.04
CA ARG A 94 -18.30 -16.24 10.40
C ARG A 94 -17.58 -15.18 11.20
N CYS A 95 -16.64 -14.50 10.57
CA CYS A 95 -15.93 -13.40 11.19
C CYS A 95 -15.97 -12.18 10.29
N ARG A 96 -16.20 -11.03 10.90
CA ARG A 96 -16.09 -9.72 10.28
C ARG A 96 -15.36 -8.79 11.22
N PHE A 97 -14.48 -7.96 10.68
CA PHE A 97 -13.77 -6.99 11.49
C PHE A 97 -13.44 -5.75 10.70
N ARG A 98 -13.22 -4.67 11.45
CA ARG A 98 -12.92 -3.36 10.91
C ARG A 98 -11.42 -3.16 10.75
N ASN A 99 -11.04 -2.65 9.59
CA ASN A 99 -9.68 -2.27 9.26
C ASN A 99 -9.48 -0.76 9.42
N PRO A 100 -8.22 -0.29 9.51
CA PRO A 100 -7.92 1.13 9.51
C PRO A 100 -8.50 1.84 8.29
N ASP A 101 -8.93 3.09 8.48
CA ASP A 101 -9.44 3.88 7.37
C ASP A 101 -8.37 4.07 6.29
N ASN A 102 -8.83 4.09 5.05
CA ASN A 102 -8.01 4.21 3.86
C ASN A 102 -7.08 3.03 3.56
N CYS A 103 -7.13 1.95 4.34
CA CYS A 103 -6.56 0.65 3.98
C CYS A 103 -6.96 0.27 2.54
N SER A 104 -6.07 -0.43 1.84
CA SER A 104 -6.33 -0.96 0.52
C SER A 104 -7.23 -2.20 0.61
N VAL A 105 -7.98 -2.46 -0.46
CA VAL A 105 -8.75 -3.71 -0.59
C VAL A 105 -7.80 -4.91 -0.49
N PHE A 106 -6.67 -4.84 -1.20
CA PHE A 106 -5.60 -5.84 -1.13
C PHE A 106 -5.14 -6.16 0.30
N ARG A 107 -4.82 -5.15 1.11
CA ARG A 107 -4.42 -5.35 2.51
C ARG A 107 -5.58 -5.91 3.35
N SER A 108 -6.81 -5.46 3.11
CA SER A 108 -8.00 -5.98 3.78
C SER A 108 -8.20 -7.48 3.50
N GLU A 109 -7.96 -7.93 2.27
CA GLU A 109 -7.95 -9.35 1.97
C GLU A 109 -6.81 -10.10 2.66
N LEU A 110 -5.60 -9.54 2.75
CA LEU A 110 -4.49 -10.18 3.49
C LEU A 110 -4.83 -10.33 4.98
N LEU A 111 -5.47 -9.33 5.58
CA LEU A 111 -5.95 -9.41 6.95
C LEU A 111 -7.03 -10.49 7.10
N ALA A 112 -7.93 -10.62 6.12
CA ALA A 112 -8.95 -11.68 6.10
C ALA A 112 -8.29 -13.08 6.04
N ILE A 113 -7.27 -13.27 5.20
CA ILE A 113 -6.48 -14.52 5.18
C ILE A 113 -5.84 -14.78 6.54
N ARG A 114 -5.21 -13.76 7.14
CA ARG A 114 -4.54 -13.93 8.44
C ARG A 114 -5.52 -14.50 9.47
N GLU A 115 -6.74 -13.97 9.50
CA GLU A 115 -7.77 -14.42 10.42
C GLU A 115 -8.35 -15.79 10.05
N ALA A 116 -8.52 -16.08 8.77
CA ALA A 116 -8.91 -17.41 8.31
C ALA A 116 -7.87 -18.48 8.70
N LEU A 117 -6.58 -18.17 8.58
CA LEU A 117 -5.50 -19.07 8.99
C LEU A 117 -5.40 -19.18 10.53
N ASN A 118 -5.68 -18.11 11.28
CA ASN A 118 -5.81 -18.19 12.74
C ASN A 118 -6.87 -19.21 13.14
N PHE A 119 -8.03 -19.16 12.50
CA PHE A 119 -9.08 -20.13 12.72
C PHE A 119 -8.63 -21.54 12.33
N ALA A 120 -8.00 -21.70 11.16
CA ALA A 120 -7.52 -22.98 10.66
C ALA A 120 -6.48 -23.68 11.56
N LEU A 121 -5.73 -22.93 12.38
CA LEU A 121 -4.78 -23.50 13.34
C LEU A 121 -5.45 -24.40 14.40
N HIS A 122 -6.77 -24.30 14.59
CA HIS A 122 -7.53 -25.16 15.50
C HIS A 122 -7.93 -26.50 14.87
N PHE A 123 -7.75 -26.67 13.56
CA PHE A 123 -8.12 -27.86 12.79
C PHE A 123 -6.89 -28.68 12.44
N GLU A 124 -6.32 -29.33 13.46
CA GLU A 124 -5.17 -30.20 13.26
C GLU A 124 -5.59 -31.42 12.40
N ASN A 125 -4.91 -31.62 11.26
CA ASN A 125 -5.05 -32.75 10.32
C ASN A 125 -6.13 -32.64 9.22
N SER A 126 -6.85 -31.53 9.11
CA SER A 126 -7.67 -31.27 7.91
C SER A 126 -6.83 -30.54 6.86
N ASP A 127 -6.95 -30.95 5.60
CA ASP A 127 -6.46 -30.14 4.48
C ASP A 127 -7.24 -28.82 4.43
N ILE A 128 -6.56 -27.74 4.04
CA ILE A 128 -7.09 -26.38 4.14
C ILE A 128 -7.19 -25.79 2.74
N TYR A 129 -8.40 -25.35 2.37
CA TYR A 129 -8.66 -24.70 1.10
C TYR A 129 -9.09 -23.26 1.34
N VAL A 130 -8.27 -22.30 0.93
CA VAL A 130 -8.57 -20.86 0.99
C VAL A 130 -9.04 -20.39 -0.38
N LEU A 131 -10.34 -20.23 -0.52
CA LEU A 131 -11.03 -19.76 -1.71
C LEU A 131 -11.15 -18.24 -1.68
N ARG A 132 -10.81 -17.60 -2.80
CA ARG A 132 -10.70 -16.15 -2.87
C ARG A 132 -10.79 -15.63 -4.29
N ASP A 133 -11.28 -14.42 -4.46
CA ASP A 133 -11.49 -13.82 -5.79
C ASP A 133 -10.39 -12.86 -6.25
N SER A 134 -9.40 -12.63 -5.40
CA SER A 134 -8.29 -11.74 -5.68
C SER A 134 -7.02 -12.44 -6.12
N LYS A 135 -6.68 -12.20 -7.39
CA LYS A 135 -5.43 -12.70 -7.99
C LYS A 135 -4.19 -12.00 -7.44
N SER A 136 -4.29 -10.72 -7.09
CA SER A 136 -3.16 -9.93 -6.59
C SER A 136 -2.62 -10.49 -5.28
N SER A 137 -3.51 -10.93 -4.40
CA SER A 137 -3.12 -11.51 -3.13
C SER A 137 -2.55 -12.93 -3.25
N ILE A 138 -2.99 -13.73 -4.23
CA ILE A 138 -2.32 -15.00 -4.56
C ILE A 138 -0.90 -14.72 -5.09
N GLN A 139 -0.77 -13.77 -6.01
CA GLN A 139 0.53 -13.41 -6.58
C GLN A 139 1.50 -12.87 -5.52
N TYR A 140 1.01 -12.06 -4.59
CA TYR A 140 1.81 -11.57 -3.46
C TYR A 140 2.33 -12.72 -2.59
N LEU A 141 1.46 -13.67 -2.21
CA LEU A 141 1.87 -14.83 -1.42
C LEU A 141 2.77 -15.83 -2.17
N LYS A 142 2.69 -15.88 -3.50
CA LYS A 142 3.67 -16.64 -4.31
C LYS A 142 5.08 -16.08 -4.15
N ASN A 143 5.21 -14.77 -4.00
CA ASN A 143 6.50 -14.08 -3.81
C ASN A 143 6.85 -13.93 -2.33
N TRP A 144 6.51 -14.90 -1.48
CA TRP A 144 6.61 -14.80 -0.02
C TRP A 144 8.02 -14.49 0.50
N LEU A 145 9.07 -14.83 -0.23
CA LEU A 145 10.46 -14.50 0.10
C LEU A 145 10.75 -12.98 0.07
N GLU A 146 10.00 -12.22 -0.71
CA GLU A 146 10.17 -10.76 -0.86
C GLU A 146 9.27 -9.95 0.08
N ILE A 147 8.31 -10.61 0.74
CA ILE A 147 7.38 -9.98 1.66
C ILE A 147 8.16 -9.42 2.85
N ARG A 148 7.92 -8.15 3.22
CA ARG A 148 8.60 -7.50 4.36
C ARG A 148 7.63 -6.95 5.38
N GLU A 149 6.40 -6.69 4.98
CA GLU A 149 5.36 -6.15 5.84
C GLU A 149 4.99 -7.16 6.92
N LYS A 150 4.84 -6.70 8.17
CA LYS A 150 4.51 -7.52 9.34
C LYS A 150 3.30 -8.44 9.10
N THR A 151 2.23 -7.92 8.51
CA THR A 151 0.99 -8.65 8.20
C THR A 151 1.26 -9.75 7.18
N GLY A 152 2.05 -9.46 6.16
CA GLY A 152 2.47 -10.46 5.18
C GLY A 152 3.29 -11.56 5.84
N GLN A 153 4.27 -11.18 6.67
CA GLN A 153 5.09 -12.13 7.45
C GLN A 153 4.25 -13.00 8.40
N GLU A 154 3.26 -12.43 9.09
CA GLU A 154 2.31 -13.17 9.94
C GLU A 154 1.51 -14.20 9.13
N VAL A 155 1.04 -13.84 7.94
CA VAL A 155 0.33 -14.75 7.04
C VAL A 155 1.25 -15.89 6.60
N VAL A 156 2.44 -15.58 6.10
CA VAL A 156 3.41 -16.59 5.64
C VAL A 156 3.82 -17.52 6.78
N SER A 157 4.06 -16.97 7.98
CA SER A 157 4.38 -17.77 9.17
C SER A 157 3.27 -18.77 9.50
N LYS A 158 2.00 -18.36 9.42
CA LYS A 158 0.85 -19.26 9.66
C LYS A 158 0.70 -20.31 8.58
N ILE A 159 0.89 -19.93 7.31
CA ILE A 159 0.92 -20.88 6.19
C ILE A 159 2.00 -21.94 6.44
N ALA A 160 3.21 -21.52 6.83
CA ALA A 160 4.31 -22.42 7.11
C ALA A 160 3.96 -23.39 8.25
N THR A 161 3.43 -22.90 9.37
CA THR A 161 2.98 -23.73 10.49
C THR A 161 1.93 -24.75 10.07
N LEU A 162 0.89 -24.33 9.34
CA LEU A 162 -0.17 -25.22 8.87
C LEU A 162 0.35 -26.26 7.88
N SER A 163 1.27 -25.85 7.00
CA SER A 163 1.87 -26.72 5.98
C SER A 163 2.73 -27.85 6.54
N GLN A 164 3.11 -27.79 7.83
CA GLN A 164 3.83 -28.88 8.48
C GLN A 164 2.93 -30.11 8.71
N LYS A 165 1.63 -29.88 8.96
CA LYS A 165 0.66 -30.93 9.31
C LYS A 165 -0.29 -31.26 8.16
N SER A 166 -0.75 -30.25 7.42
CA SER A 166 -1.80 -30.37 6.40
C SER A 166 -1.39 -29.77 5.06
N ARG A 167 -2.13 -30.06 3.99
CA ARG A 167 -2.00 -29.34 2.73
C ARG A 167 -2.72 -27.99 2.83
N VAL A 168 -2.13 -26.94 2.29
CA VAL A 168 -2.73 -25.60 2.23
C VAL A 168 -2.87 -25.18 0.78
N CYS A 169 -4.11 -25.07 0.31
CA CYS A 169 -4.44 -24.79 -1.08
C CYS A 169 -5.09 -23.41 -1.19
N PHE A 170 -4.40 -22.46 -1.81
CA PHE A 170 -4.98 -21.18 -2.21
C PHE A 170 -5.56 -21.32 -3.61
N GLN A 171 -6.87 -21.12 -3.73
CA GLN A 171 -7.58 -21.28 -4.99
C GLN A 171 -8.32 -20.00 -5.35
N TRP A 172 -8.06 -19.51 -6.55
CA TRP A 172 -8.81 -18.41 -7.13
C TRP A 172 -10.21 -18.87 -7.58
N ILE A 173 -11.24 -18.11 -7.21
CA ILE A 173 -12.61 -18.24 -7.69
C ILE A 173 -13.11 -16.90 -8.24
N PRO A 174 -14.02 -16.87 -9.22
CA PRO A 174 -14.61 -15.64 -9.73
C PRO A 174 -15.52 -14.98 -8.69
N SER A 175 -15.37 -13.67 -8.53
CA SER A 175 -16.29 -12.83 -7.76
C SER A 175 -17.64 -12.66 -8.45
N HIS A 176 -18.70 -12.45 -7.66
CA HIS A 176 -20.05 -12.05 -8.10
C HIS A 176 -20.70 -12.97 -9.13
N VAL A 177 -20.49 -14.28 -8.97
CA VAL A 177 -21.17 -15.30 -9.81
C VAL A 177 -22.15 -16.16 -8.99
N GLY A 178 -22.46 -15.79 -7.75
CA GLY A 178 -23.42 -16.52 -6.92
C GLY A 178 -22.86 -17.78 -6.26
N VAL A 179 -21.56 -17.79 -5.96
CA VAL A 179 -20.94 -18.82 -5.11
C VAL A 179 -21.19 -18.43 -3.66
N PHE A 180 -22.03 -19.20 -2.96
CA PHE A 180 -22.54 -18.87 -1.63
C PHE A 180 -21.47 -18.38 -0.65
N GLY A 181 -20.38 -19.15 -0.45
CA GLY A 181 -19.33 -18.77 0.50
C GLY A 181 -18.63 -17.46 0.16
N ASN A 182 -18.51 -17.13 -1.13
CA ASN A 182 -17.91 -15.87 -1.59
C ASN A 182 -18.86 -14.68 -1.38
N GLU A 183 -20.14 -14.86 -1.68
CA GLU A 183 -21.16 -13.82 -1.45
C GLU A 183 -21.31 -13.54 0.05
N GLU A 184 -21.28 -14.58 0.91
CA GLU A 184 -21.31 -14.41 2.36
C GLU A 184 -20.08 -13.63 2.87
N THR A 185 -18.89 -13.86 2.32
CA THR A 185 -17.70 -13.07 2.71
C THR A 185 -17.74 -11.64 2.25
N ASP A 186 -18.28 -11.35 1.06
CA ASP A 186 -18.47 -9.98 0.58
C ASP A 186 -19.44 -9.21 1.50
N VAL A 187 -20.53 -9.85 1.92
CA VAL A 187 -21.44 -9.30 2.94
C VAL A 187 -20.71 -9.05 4.26
N LEU A 188 -19.97 -10.04 4.77
CA LEU A 188 -19.22 -9.91 6.02
C LEU A 188 -18.15 -8.80 5.94
N ALA A 189 -17.46 -8.66 4.82
CA ALA A 189 -16.46 -7.61 4.62
C ALA A 189 -17.08 -6.22 4.59
N LYS A 190 -18.24 -6.07 3.94
CA LYS A 190 -19.04 -4.84 3.92
C LYS A 190 -19.54 -4.48 5.33
N GLU A 191 -20.10 -5.44 6.05
CA GLU A 191 -20.50 -5.25 7.45
C GLU A 191 -19.30 -4.89 8.34
N GLY A 192 -18.15 -5.53 8.13
CA GLY A 192 -16.89 -5.22 8.81
C GLY A 192 -16.46 -3.78 8.59
N SER A 193 -16.65 -3.25 7.37
CA SER A 193 -16.37 -1.85 7.06
C SER A 193 -17.34 -0.86 7.73
N ALA A 194 -18.54 -1.31 8.10
CA ALA A 194 -19.54 -0.50 8.79
C ALA A 194 -19.30 -0.39 10.30
N LEU A 195 -18.60 -1.36 10.91
CA LEU A 195 -18.33 -1.40 12.35
C LEU A 195 -17.67 -0.12 12.89
N PRO A 196 -17.96 0.31 14.13
CA PRO A 196 -17.55 1.61 14.65
C PRO A 196 -16.04 1.74 14.90
N SER A 197 -15.38 0.68 15.36
CA SER A 197 -14.00 0.72 15.85
C SER A 197 -13.08 -0.15 15.01
N ALA A 198 -11.95 0.41 14.57
CA ALA A 198 -10.92 -0.34 13.86
C ALA A 198 -10.07 -1.20 14.81
N SER A 199 -9.67 -2.37 14.33
CA SER A 199 -8.77 -3.30 15.03
C SER A 199 -7.33 -2.79 15.13
N SER A 200 -6.93 -1.88 14.23
CA SER A 200 -5.60 -1.28 14.17
C SER A 200 -5.67 0.08 13.48
N SER A 201 -4.63 0.89 13.69
CA SER A 201 -4.38 2.16 12.98
C SER A 201 -3.26 2.06 11.93
N GLU A 202 -2.63 0.88 11.78
CA GLU A 202 -1.44 0.70 10.93
C GLU A 202 -1.79 0.56 9.44
N LEU A 203 -1.08 1.32 8.59
CA LEU A 203 -1.21 1.30 7.13
C LEU A 203 0.12 0.92 6.46
N PHE A 204 0.04 0.38 5.25
CA PHE A 204 1.20 0.21 4.37
C PHE A 204 1.70 1.55 3.84
N THR A 205 3.01 1.63 3.58
CA THR A 205 3.64 2.82 2.98
C THR A 205 2.99 3.22 1.64
N SER A 206 2.59 2.23 0.83
CA SER A 206 1.89 2.45 -0.45
C SER A 206 0.51 3.07 -0.28
N GLU A 207 -0.19 2.77 0.82
CA GLU A 207 -1.51 3.32 1.16
C GLU A 207 -1.36 4.78 1.58
N ILE A 208 -0.40 5.08 2.46
CA ILE A 208 -0.07 6.44 2.88
C ILE A 208 0.36 7.29 1.69
N TYR A 209 1.18 6.74 0.79
CA TYR A 209 1.55 7.39 -0.45
C TYR A 209 0.34 7.68 -1.33
N SER A 210 -0.61 6.74 -1.45
CA SER A 210 -1.82 6.89 -2.25
C SER A 210 -2.76 7.97 -1.68
N ILE A 211 -2.80 8.16 -0.36
CA ILE A 211 -3.54 9.25 0.30
C ILE A 211 -2.88 10.61 0.04
N HIS A 212 -1.54 10.69 0.16
CA HIS A 212 -0.83 11.96 0.06
C HIS A 212 -0.61 12.43 -1.37
N LYS A 213 -0.49 11.52 -2.34
CA LYS A 213 -0.28 11.84 -3.76
C LYS A 213 -1.32 12.82 -4.31
N PRO A 214 -2.65 12.62 -4.15
CA PRO A 214 -3.64 13.57 -4.65
C PRO A 214 -3.57 14.91 -3.90
N ILE A 215 -3.35 14.92 -2.59
CA ILE A 215 -3.20 16.16 -1.80
C ILE A 215 -2.02 16.98 -2.32
N ALA A 216 -0.86 16.34 -2.49
CA ALA A 216 0.34 16.98 -3.04
C ALA A 216 0.10 17.46 -4.49
N ASN A 217 -0.62 16.70 -5.31
CA ASN A 217 -0.96 17.10 -6.67
C ASN A 217 -1.94 18.29 -6.69
N CYS A 218 -2.93 18.35 -5.80
CA CYS A 218 -3.86 19.47 -5.67
C CYS A 218 -3.14 20.73 -5.20
N ALA A 219 -2.30 20.63 -4.16
CA ALA A 219 -1.46 21.73 -3.70
C ALA A 219 -0.47 22.20 -4.79
N TRP A 220 -0.03 21.28 -5.66
CA TRP A 220 0.82 21.64 -6.79
C TRP A 220 0.06 22.32 -7.93
N ARG A 221 -1.21 21.96 -8.18
CA ARG A 221 -2.07 22.61 -9.18
C ARG A 221 -2.48 24.02 -8.77
N ASN A 222 -2.66 24.24 -7.47
CA ASN A 222 -3.04 25.53 -6.90
C ASN A 222 -1.84 26.13 -6.13
N PRO A 223 -0.93 26.86 -6.81
CA PRO A 223 0.18 27.53 -6.15
C PRO A 223 -0.31 28.38 -4.96
N PRO A 224 0.51 28.51 -3.90
CA PRO A 224 0.30 29.58 -2.93
C PRO A 224 0.26 30.92 -3.69
N THR A 225 -0.71 31.78 -3.36
CA THR A 225 -0.68 33.17 -3.78
C THR A 225 0.54 33.83 -3.17
N HIS A 226 1.61 33.94 -3.95
CA HIS A 226 2.81 34.65 -3.53
C HIS A 226 2.63 36.12 -3.93
N ASP A 227 2.94 37.06 -3.03
CA ASP A 227 2.91 38.51 -3.35
C ASP A 227 3.78 38.87 -4.56
N TRP A 228 4.73 38.00 -4.91
CA TRP A 228 5.53 38.08 -6.12
C TRP A 228 4.69 38.07 -7.41
N TYR A 229 3.55 37.39 -7.43
CA TYR A 229 2.59 37.42 -8.56
C TYR A 229 1.71 38.68 -8.54
N ALA A 230 1.53 39.32 -7.39
CA ALA A 230 0.75 40.55 -7.22
C ALA A 230 1.59 41.83 -7.38
N GLY A 231 2.92 41.73 -7.26
CA GLY A 231 3.85 42.83 -7.47
C GLY A 231 3.93 43.26 -8.94
N ASN A 232 3.84 44.57 -9.16
CA ASN A 232 3.92 45.23 -10.46
C ASN A 232 5.00 44.61 -11.39
N ARG A 233 4.52 43.89 -12.42
CA ARG A 233 5.21 43.26 -13.58
C ARG A 233 5.16 41.72 -13.61
N PRO A 234 3.99 41.13 -13.89
CA PRO A 234 3.93 39.73 -14.31
C PRO A 234 4.69 39.58 -15.63
N GLY A 235 5.72 38.73 -15.66
CA GLY A 235 6.50 38.45 -16.87
C GLY A 235 7.90 39.05 -16.94
N LEU A 236 8.40 39.72 -15.89
CA LEU A 236 9.85 39.94 -15.77
C LEU A 236 10.52 38.57 -15.64
N SER A 237 11.15 38.11 -16.73
CA SER A 237 12.02 36.94 -16.67
C SER A 237 13.05 37.23 -15.58
N LEU A 238 13.11 36.34 -14.60
CA LEU A 238 14.18 36.35 -13.63
C LEU A 238 15.46 36.16 -14.43
N GLN A 239 16.19 37.25 -14.68
CA GLN A 239 17.47 37.21 -15.36
C GLN A 239 18.46 36.50 -14.44
N SER A 240 18.45 35.17 -14.45
CA SER A 240 19.50 34.37 -13.86
C SER A 240 20.41 33.88 -14.97
N VAL A 241 21.69 34.21 -14.88
CA VAL A 241 22.73 33.67 -15.75
C VAL A 241 22.82 32.17 -15.49
N GLY A 242 22.71 31.36 -16.55
CA GLY A 242 22.73 29.89 -16.45
C GLY A 242 21.92 29.21 -17.54
N THR A 243 21.94 27.88 -17.55
CA THR A 243 21.16 27.08 -18.51
C THR A 243 19.65 27.25 -18.27
N ARG A 244 18.84 27.04 -19.32
CA ARG A 244 17.37 27.01 -19.22
C ARG A 244 16.88 26.05 -18.12
N SER A 245 17.58 24.93 -17.92
CA SER A 245 17.28 23.96 -16.85
C SER A 245 17.48 24.54 -15.45
N ALA A 246 18.57 25.28 -15.23
CA ALA A 246 18.85 25.95 -13.95
C ALA A 246 17.86 27.08 -13.66
N GLN A 247 17.50 27.87 -14.69
CA GLN A 247 16.47 28.91 -14.61
C GLN A 247 15.11 28.33 -14.18
N ILE A 248 14.70 27.23 -14.82
CA ILE A 248 13.45 26.52 -14.49
C ILE A 248 13.50 25.94 -13.08
N ALA A 249 14.63 25.35 -12.66
CA ALA A 249 14.81 24.81 -11.32
C ALA A 249 14.72 25.91 -10.25
N LEU A 250 15.34 27.07 -10.49
CA LEU A 250 15.32 28.22 -9.60
C LEU A 250 13.92 28.84 -9.48
N ALA A 251 13.23 29.00 -10.62
CA ALA A 251 11.85 29.50 -10.64
C ALA A 251 10.91 28.56 -9.85
N ARG A 252 11.08 27.24 -10.01
CA ARG A 252 10.35 26.21 -9.25
C ARG A 252 10.69 26.22 -7.76
N LEU A 253 11.96 26.43 -7.40
CA LEU A 253 12.41 26.55 -6.01
C LEU A 253 11.77 27.77 -5.33
N ARG A 254 11.77 28.92 -5.99
CA ARG A 254 11.22 30.18 -5.45
C ARG A 254 9.70 30.20 -5.37
N SER A 255 9.02 29.59 -6.33
CA SER A 255 7.56 29.44 -6.32
C SER A 255 7.06 28.28 -5.45
N GLY A 256 7.96 27.50 -4.85
CA GLY A 256 7.60 26.34 -4.03
C GLY A 256 7.18 25.08 -4.82
N HIS A 257 7.29 25.09 -6.15
CA HIS A 257 6.93 23.97 -7.05
C HIS A 257 8.09 22.98 -7.31
N ILE A 258 8.74 22.47 -6.26
CA ILE A 258 9.80 21.45 -6.41
C ILE A 258 9.20 20.05 -6.39
N LYS A 259 9.25 19.33 -7.51
CA LYS A 259 8.99 17.89 -7.53
C LYS A 259 10.21 17.13 -7.01
N SER A 260 10.22 16.84 -5.71
CA SER A 260 11.14 15.95 -4.98
C SER A 260 12.65 16.16 -5.20
N LEU A 261 13.46 15.66 -4.27
CA LEU A 261 14.93 15.79 -4.21
C LEU A 261 15.71 15.33 -5.46
N LYS A 262 15.05 14.73 -6.47
CA LYS A 262 15.68 14.24 -7.72
C LYS A 262 16.41 15.31 -8.51
N PHE A 263 16.07 16.60 -8.34
CA PHE A 263 16.77 17.69 -9.01
C PHE A 263 18.10 18.05 -8.35
N ILE A 264 18.23 17.81 -7.04
CA ILE A 264 19.46 18.10 -6.28
C ILE A 264 20.53 17.03 -6.54
N ASP A 265 20.11 15.80 -6.80
CA ASP A 265 21.01 14.65 -6.98
C ASP A 265 21.64 14.55 -8.38
N LYS A 266 21.06 15.23 -9.39
CA LYS A 266 21.57 15.21 -10.78
C LYS A 266 22.68 16.23 -11.05
N GLU A 267 22.74 17.33 -10.32
CA GLU A 267 23.89 18.24 -10.37
C GLU A 267 24.79 17.92 -9.17
N LYS A 268 25.75 17.02 -9.42
CA LYS A 268 26.88 16.80 -8.52
C LYS A 268 27.47 18.15 -8.15
N THR A 269 27.41 18.48 -6.86
CA THR A 269 28.19 19.53 -6.19
C THR A 269 28.24 20.87 -6.91
N PHE A 270 27.42 21.83 -6.47
CA PHE A 270 27.78 23.23 -6.64
C PHE A 270 29.15 23.44 -5.98
N SER A 271 30.16 23.84 -6.77
CA SER A 271 31.49 24.15 -6.25
C SER A 271 31.38 25.09 -5.04
N SER A 272 32.28 24.98 -4.08
CA SER A 272 32.33 25.87 -2.91
C SER A 272 32.57 27.32 -3.35
N CYS A 273 31.98 28.30 -2.64
CA CYS A 273 32.22 29.72 -2.90
C CYS A 273 33.72 30.02 -2.92
N PRO A 274 34.24 30.82 -3.88
CA PRO A 274 35.63 31.30 -3.84
C PRO A 274 35.90 32.26 -2.67
N CYS A 275 34.83 32.72 -2.01
CA CYS A 275 34.91 33.54 -0.83
C CYS A 275 35.25 32.65 0.37
N SER A 276 36.39 32.91 1.03
CA SER A 276 36.87 32.24 2.25
C SER A 276 35.95 32.52 3.45
N CYS A 277 34.68 32.12 3.38
CA CYS A 277 33.70 32.29 4.44
C CYS A 277 33.75 31.09 5.39
N PRO A 278 33.75 31.31 6.72
CA PRO A 278 33.82 30.23 7.69
C PRO A 278 32.56 29.35 7.56
N THR A 279 32.79 28.06 7.32
CA THR A 279 31.77 27.01 7.23
C THR A 279 31.00 26.91 8.54
N SER A 280 29.94 27.70 8.67
CA SER A 280 28.95 27.57 9.73
C SER A 280 27.61 27.23 9.10
N SER A 281 27.20 25.97 9.32
CA SER A 281 25.82 25.44 9.31
C SER A 281 24.78 26.06 8.36
N ALA A 282 25.12 26.29 7.09
CA ALA A 282 24.15 26.66 6.07
C ALA A 282 23.62 25.41 5.35
N SER A 283 22.29 25.22 5.37
CA SER A 283 21.59 24.23 4.53
C SER A 283 21.98 24.41 3.05
N PRO A 284 22.12 23.32 2.26
CA PRO A 284 22.52 23.37 0.85
C PRO A 284 21.70 24.37 0.00
N VAL A 285 20.46 24.63 0.41
CA VAL A 285 19.53 25.58 -0.20
C VAL A 285 20.00 27.04 -0.05
N MET A 286 20.62 27.39 1.09
CA MET A 286 21.11 28.74 1.36
C MET A 286 22.40 29.05 0.59
N THR A 287 23.26 28.06 0.42
CA THR A 287 24.51 28.20 -0.36
C THR A 287 24.22 28.46 -1.85
N ALA A 288 23.17 27.84 -2.40
CA ALA A 288 22.70 28.11 -3.76
C ALA A 288 22.10 29.52 -3.93
N LEU A 289 21.43 30.05 -2.90
CA LEU A 289 20.84 31.39 -2.91
C LEU A 289 21.87 32.52 -2.89
N ALA A 290 23.00 32.34 -2.20
CA ALA A 290 24.06 33.36 -2.09
C ALA A 290 24.77 33.65 -3.44
N ARG A 291 24.94 32.63 -4.29
CA ARG A 291 25.62 32.78 -5.59
C ARG A 291 24.81 33.52 -6.65
N LEU A 292 23.48 33.46 -6.57
CA LEU A 292 22.59 34.07 -7.56
C LEU A 292 22.34 35.57 -7.35
N ARG A 293 22.76 36.15 -6.21
CA ARG A 293 22.61 37.57 -5.91
C ARG A 293 23.87 38.42 -6.17
N GLY A 294 25.01 37.81 -6.54
CA GLY A 294 26.22 38.57 -6.89
C GLY A 294 26.71 39.55 -5.81
N SER A 295 26.43 39.30 -4.54
CA SER A 295 26.88 40.17 -3.44
C SER A 295 27.17 39.34 -2.20
N CYS A 296 28.46 39.22 -1.88
CA CYS A 296 28.94 38.65 -0.63
C CYS A 296 28.95 39.77 0.42
N GLY A 297 27.77 40.15 0.91
CA GLY A 297 27.63 41.15 1.97
C GLY A 297 27.55 40.46 3.33
N VAL A 298 28.55 40.69 4.19
CA VAL A 298 28.48 40.36 5.62
C VAL A 298 27.50 41.33 6.28
N GLY A 299 26.21 41.05 6.13
CA GLY A 299 25.13 41.71 6.85
C GLY A 299 24.59 40.74 7.89
N ARG A 300 24.72 41.10 9.17
CA ARG A 300 24.29 40.29 10.31
C ARG A 300 22.88 39.74 10.11
N ALA A 301 22.72 38.45 10.41
CA ALA A 301 21.45 37.84 10.69
C ALA A 301 20.68 38.69 11.70
N LYS A 302 19.66 39.39 11.23
CA LYS A 302 18.46 39.84 11.94
C LYS A 302 17.60 40.53 10.89
N ASP A 303 16.30 40.26 10.95
CA ASP A 303 15.25 40.95 10.21
C ASP A 303 15.16 40.59 8.72
N LEU A 304 14.40 39.52 8.42
CA LEU A 304 13.50 39.42 7.25
C LEU A 304 12.74 38.09 7.32
N TRP A 305 11.96 37.95 8.40
CA TRP A 305 10.80 37.07 8.51
C TRP A 305 9.72 37.89 9.23
N SER A 306 9.10 38.82 8.52
CA SER A 306 7.88 39.49 8.96
C SER A 306 7.06 39.93 7.74
N CYS A 307 5.79 39.53 7.76
CA CYS A 307 4.72 39.68 6.76
C CYS A 307 4.81 38.72 5.56
#